data_AF-A0A8X6L4B8-F1
#
_entry.id   AF-A0A8X6L4B8-F1
#
_cell.length_a   1.000
_cell.length_b   1.000
_cell.length_c   1.000
_cell.angle_alpha   90.00
_cell.angle_beta   90.00
_cell.angle_gamma   90.00
#
_symmetry.space_group_name_H-M   'P 1'
#
loop_
_entity.id
_entity.type
_entity.pdbx_description
1 polymer ?
#
loop_
_entity_poly.entity_id
_entity_poly.type
_entity_poly.pdbx_seq_one_letter_code
_entity_poly.pdbx_strand_id
1 'polypeptide(L)'
;MDADGRKRTKDESNSSPVRKLSKMSDDHSEQNSMTNETMEKESSDGPPATPEEYDTEPFLELPEDSNVPKKIGFIGMGMMGQIILKHLLNSGYDVSIWNPNAENGFKLVDAGAQICPSPSEVIRNSDIVFSCVPGPDVVKSFVYLDEGVLQGLKTCEYGSKGYVELTFMDTTTSREIAEAINFYGGKYLKANIYGSERLAEERSLLILCSGNLELFEDCENCFTTFSEFVCYSSRNTFPPNILMDNLNGELREAVLRI
;
A
#
# COMPACT_ATOMS: atom_id res chain seq x y z
N MET A 1 -32.57 34.64 -51.74
CA MET A 1 -33.69 35.02 -50.85
C MET A 1 -33.16 34.97 -49.43
N ASP A 2 -32.07 35.68 -49.14
CA ASP A 2 -31.93 37.15 -49.01
C ASP A 2 -32.44 37.56 -47.63
N ALA A 3 -31.82 38.46 -46.86
CA ALA A 3 -30.52 39.14 -46.82
C ALA A 3 -30.57 39.93 -45.49
N ASP A 4 -29.46 40.08 -44.75
CA ASP A 4 -28.73 41.36 -44.62
C ASP A 4 -29.59 42.52 -44.03
N GLY A 5 -29.25 43.19 -42.94
CA GLY A 5 -28.07 43.17 -42.10
C GLY A 5 -27.92 44.49 -41.34
N ARG A 6 -26.74 44.63 -40.70
CA ARG A 6 -25.93 45.87 -40.54
C ARG A 6 -26.52 47.02 -39.69
N LYS A 7 -25.77 47.75 -38.84
CA LYS A 7 -24.34 47.81 -38.48
C LYS A 7 -24.13 48.99 -37.50
N ARG A 8 -23.01 48.93 -36.74
CA ARG A 8 -22.09 50.04 -36.35
C ARG A 8 -22.55 51.03 -35.26
N THR A 9 -21.71 51.57 -34.35
CA THR A 9 -20.25 51.51 -34.09
C THR A 9 -19.89 52.26 -32.79
N LYS A 10 -18.83 51.78 -32.11
CA LYS A 10 -17.66 52.52 -31.51
C LYS A 10 -17.89 53.51 -30.34
N ASP A 11 -16.96 53.76 -29.42
CA ASP A 11 -15.50 53.53 -29.30
C ASP A 11 -15.08 53.53 -27.80
N GLU A 12 -13.89 52.95 -27.52
CA GLU A 12 -12.87 53.35 -26.51
C GLU A 12 -13.21 53.30 -24.98
N SER A 13 -12.34 52.93 -24.04
CA SER A 13 -10.89 52.69 -23.99
C SER A 13 -10.51 51.98 -22.67
N ASN A 14 -9.30 51.42 -22.68
CA ASN A 14 -8.30 51.45 -21.60
C ASN A 14 -7.85 50.09 -21.02
N SER A 15 -6.71 49.67 -21.55
CA SER A 15 -5.76 48.67 -21.06
C SER A 15 -5.00 49.16 -19.81
N SER A 16 -4.56 48.25 -18.93
CA SER A 16 -3.25 48.34 -18.26
C SER A 16 -2.91 47.08 -17.44
N PRO A 17 -1.61 46.84 -17.12
CA PRO A 17 -1.00 45.52 -17.23
C PRO A 17 -0.40 44.94 -15.95
N VAL A 18 -0.01 43.67 -16.07
CA VAL A 18 0.92 42.91 -15.23
C VAL A 18 2.25 43.67 -15.02
N ARG A 19 2.73 43.79 -13.77
CA ARG A 19 4.13 44.11 -13.46
C ARG A 19 4.67 43.26 -12.30
N LYS A 20 5.82 42.65 -12.57
CA LYS A 20 6.77 42.00 -11.66
C LYS A 20 7.20 42.95 -10.55
N LEU A 21 7.29 42.44 -9.32
CA LEU A 21 7.99 43.10 -8.22
C LEU A 21 9.46 42.67 -8.19
N SER A 22 10.30 43.66 -7.97
CA SER A 22 11.76 43.71 -8.04
C SER A 22 12.46 43.26 -6.75
N LYS A 23 13.71 42.82 -6.91
CA LYS A 23 14.76 42.79 -5.87
C LYS A 23 15.13 44.21 -5.44
N MET A 24 15.47 44.37 -4.15
CA MET A 24 16.39 45.35 -3.55
C MET A 24 16.67 44.82 -2.13
N SER A 25 17.86 44.29 -1.83
CA SER A 25 19.10 44.99 -1.40
C SER A 25 18.97 45.60 0.00
N ASP A 26 19.77 45.10 0.94
CA ASP A 26 20.48 45.94 1.91
C ASP A 26 21.80 45.26 2.28
N ASP A 27 22.87 45.98 1.99
CA ASP A 27 24.25 45.74 2.39
C ASP A 27 24.70 47.06 3.02
N HIS A 28 25.14 47.03 4.28
CA HIS A 28 25.92 48.11 4.88
C HIS A 28 26.80 47.54 6.00
N SER A 29 28.04 47.27 5.60
CA SER A 29 29.29 47.72 6.23
C SER A 29 29.22 48.21 7.69
N GLU A 30 30.07 47.63 8.56
CA GLU A 30 31.04 48.44 9.31
C GLU A 30 32.25 47.61 9.75
N GLN A 31 33.42 48.19 9.50
CA GLN A 31 34.75 47.70 9.81
C GLN A 31 35.05 47.86 11.30
N ASN A 32 35.78 46.92 11.90
CA ASN A 32 36.82 47.31 12.85
C ASN A 32 37.99 46.32 12.79
N SER A 33 39.19 46.86 12.55
CA SER A 33 40.46 46.15 12.50
C SER A 33 41.24 46.36 13.79
N MET A 34 41.99 45.32 14.20
CA MET A 34 43.17 45.28 15.10
C MET A 34 43.13 43.92 15.81
N THR A 35 44.17 43.10 15.92
CA THR A 35 45.60 43.08 15.52
C THR A 35 46.08 41.64 15.82
N ASN A 36 47.13 41.20 15.13
CA ASN A 36 48.11 40.10 15.38
C ASN A 36 47.93 39.25 16.67
N GLU A 37 48.15 37.92 16.70
CA GLU A 37 49.46 37.29 16.47
C GLU A 37 49.36 35.73 16.60
N THR A 38 50.21 35.02 15.84
CA THR A 38 50.85 33.70 16.10
C THR A 38 50.08 32.36 16.22
N MET A 39 50.40 31.48 15.25
CA MET A 39 50.77 30.05 15.33
C MET A 39 50.29 29.20 16.52
N GLU A 40 49.60 28.08 16.22
CA GLU A 40 50.16 26.73 16.38
C GLU A 40 49.27 25.67 15.68
N LYS A 41 49.93 24.70 15.05
CA LYS A 41 49.34 23.49 14.47
C LYS A 41 48.95 22.55 15.61
N GLU A 42 47.73 22.00 15.57
CA GLU A 42 47.52 20.61 15.98
C GLU A 42 46.58 19.90 15.01
N SER A 43 47.15 18.88 14.38
CA SER A 43 46.46 17.78 13.72
C SER A 43 45.69 16.96 14.75
N SER A 44 44.40 16.71 14.52
CA SER A 44 43.75 15.52 15.03
C SER A 44 42.76 14.98 14.02
N ASP A 45 43.11 13.84 13.44
CA ASP A 45 42.16 12.91 12.84
C ASP A 45 41.13 12.56 13.91
N GLY A 46 39.91 13.09 13.78
CA GLY A 46 38.76 12.64 14.54
C GLY A 46 38.37 11.22 14.07
N PRO A 47 38.09 10.28 14.99
CA PRO A 47 37.66 8.94 14.60
C PRO A 47 36.33 9.00 13.82
N PRO A 48 36.10 8.07 12.87
CA PRO A 48 34.86 8.03 12.11
C PRO A 48 33.67 7.83 13.05
N ALA A 49 32.59 8.55 12.76
CA ALA A 49 31.32 8.46 13.47
C ALA A 49 30.91 6.99 13.65
N THR A 50 30.63 6.62 14.90
CA THR A 50 30.07 5.33 15.27
C THR A 50 28.70 5.12 14.62
N PRO A 51 28.32 3.89 14.24
CA PRO A 51 26.98 3.62 13.73
C PRO A 51 25.95 3.95 14.81
N GLU A 52 24.96 4.78 14.47
CA GLU A 52 23.80 5.06 15.31
C GLU A 52 23.13 3.73 15.71
N GLU A 53 23.01 3.52 17.03
CA GLU A 53 22.25 2.42 17.61
C GLU A 53 20.79 2.52 17.12
N TYR A 54 20.33 1.52 16.39
CA TYR A 54 18.91 1.34 16.11
C TYR A 54 18.28 0.76 17.37
N ASP A 55 17.44 1.53 18.05
CA ASP A 55 16.56 1.05 19.11
C ASP A 55 15.79 -0.16 18.59
N THR A 56 16.18 -1.34 19.07
CA THR A 56 15.40 -2.57 18.92
C THR A 56 14.38 -2.58 20.03
N GLU A 57 13.33 -1.76 19.86
CA GLU A 57 12.15 -1.86 20.69
C GLU A 57 11.60 -3.30 20.60
N PRO A 58 11.32 -3.95 21.73
CA PRO A 58 10.91 -5.35 21.74
C PRO A 58 9.56 -5.49 21.05
N PHE A 59 9.38 -6.65 20.38
CA PHE A 59 8.10 -7.11 19.84
C PHE A 59 6.99 -6.80 20.84
N LEU A 60 6.08 -5.90 20.46
CA LEU A 60 4.85 -5.64 21.21
C LEU A 60 4.04 -6.93 21.25
N GLU A 61 3.98 -7.59 22.41
CA GLU A 61 2.99 -8.62 22.68
C GLU A 61 1.61 -7.97 22.65
N LEU A 62 0.81 -8.34 21.64
CA LEU A 62 -0.51 -7.77 21.43
C LEU A 62 -1.55 -8.38 22.39
N PRO A 63 -2.53 -7.59 22.86
CA PRO A 63 -3.55 -8.05 23.79
C PRO A 63 -4.51 -9.06 23.13
N GLU A 64 -4.81 -10.15 23.85
CA GLU A 64 -5.64 -11.31 23.45
C GLU A 64 -7.14 -11.02 23.19
N ASP A 65 -7.58 -9.77 23.09
CA ASP A 65 -9.01 -9.41 23.12
C ASP A 65 -9.49 -8.62 21.88
N SER A 66 -9.48 -9.29 20.73
CA SER A 66 -10.38 -8.96 19.60
C SER A 66 -10.95 -10.24 18.97
N ASN A 67 -11.47 -11.12 19.83
CA ASN A 67 -11.95 -12.46 19.47
C ASN A 67 -13.35 -12.46 18.82
N VAL A 68 -13.56 -11.62 17.80
CA VAL A 68 -14.61 -11.84 16.80
C VAL A 68 -13.88 -12.31 15.53
N PRO A 69 -14.06 -13.57 15.09
CA PRO A 69 -13.43 -14.04 13.87
C PRO A 69 -13.92 -13.18 12.70
N LYS A 70 -13.04 -12.33 12.18
CA LYS A 70 -13.34 -11.48 11.03
C LYS A 70 -13.63 -12.36 9.83
N LYS A 71 -14.70 -12.03 9.09
CA LYS A 71 -15.02 -12.72 7.84
C LYS A 71 -14.02 -12.30 6.77
N ILE A 72 -13.45 -13.27 6.08
CA ILE A 72 -12.40 -13.03 5.10
C ILE A 72 -12.98 -13.12 3.70
N GLY A 73 -12.67 -12.13 2.88
CA GLY A 73 -12.92 -12.14 1.46
C GLY A 73 -11.64 -12.43 0.69
N PHE A 74 -11.74 -13.08 -0.45
CA PHE A 74 -10.59 -13.31 -1.31
C PHE A 74 -10.96 -13.16 -2.78
N ILE A 75 -10.23 -12.30 -3.49
CA ILE A 75 -10.37 -12.07 -4.92
C ILE A 75 -9.12 -12.59 -5.62
N GLY A 76 -9.33 -13.51 -6.57
CA GLY A 76 -8.26 -14.11 -7.35
C GLY A 76 -7.88 -15.51 -6.88
N MET A 77 -8.08 -16.50 -7.75
CA MET A 77 -7.80 -17.91 -7.45
C MET A 77 -6.72 -18.47 -8.38
N GLY A 78 -5.61 -17.73 -8.50
CA GLY A 78 -4.38 -18.22 -9.14
C GLY A 78 -3.69 -19.30 -8.31
N MET A 79 -2.53 -19.79 -8.75
CA MET A 79 -1.77 -20.83 -8.02
C MET A 79 -1.44 -20.37 -6.59
N MET A 80 -0.86 -19.17 -6.45
CA MET A 80 -0.55 -18.58 -5.14
C MET A 80 -1.82 -18.33 -4.30
N GLY A 81 -2.86 -17.73 -4.90
CA GLY A 81 -4.12 -17.44 -4.21
C GLY A 81 -4.80 -18.70 -3.66
N GLN A 82 -4.78 -19.82 -4.39
CA GLN A 82 -5.35 -21.09 -3.92
C GLN A 82 -4.60 -21.67 -2.71
N ILE A 83 -3.26 -21.53 -2.66
CA ILE A 83 -2.46 -22.00 -1.52
C ILE A 83 -2.77 -21.16 -0.28
N ILE A 84 -2.80 -19.83 -0.42
CA ILE A 84 -3.14 -18.90 0.67
C ILE A 84 -4.56 -19.18 1.18
N LEU A 85 -5.54 -19.31 0.28
CA LEU A 85 -6.92 -19.64 0.61
C LEU A 85 -7.05 -20.94 1.42
N LYS A 86 -6.30 -21.97 1.04
CA LYS A 86 -6.28 -23.25 1.76
C LYS A 86 -5.80 -23.07 3.21
N HIS A 87 -4.79 -22.23 3.45
CA HIS A 87 -4.33 -21.96 4.82
C HIS A 87 -5.34 -21.17 5.64
N LEU A 88 -6.02 -20.19 5.03
CA LEU A 88 -7.09 -19.44 5.68
C LEU A 88 -8.26 -20.37 6.08
N LEU A 89 -8.73 -21.20 5.16
CA LEU A 89 -9.79 -22.18 5.43
C LEU A 89 -9.39 -23.19 6.53
N ASN A 90 -8.17 -23.74 6.45
CA ASN A 90 -7.67 -24.69 7.45
C ASN A 90 -7.49 -24.07 8.84
N SER A 91 -7.35 -22.74 8.91
CA SER A 91 -7.27 -21.98 10.16
C SER A 91 -8.64 -21.63 10.73
N GLY A 92 -9.74 -22.04 10.07
CA GLY A 92 -11.11 -21.90 10.55
C GLY A 92 -11.79 -20.58 10.19
N TYR A 93 -11.21 -19.78 9.29
CA TYR A 93 -11.85 -18.56 8.82
C TYR A 93 -13.07 -18.86 7.93
N ASP A 94 -14.11 -18.04 8.06
CA ASP A 94 -15.23 -17.99 7.10
C ASP A 94 -14.79 -17.19 5.88
N VAL A 95 -14.70 -17.84 4.72
CA VAL A 95 -14.08 -17.25 3.52
C VAL A 95 -15.07 -17.12 2.37
N SER A 96 -15.31 -15.89 1.94
CA SER A 96 -16.03 -15.54 0.72
C SER A 96 -15.06 -15.33 -0.45
N ILE A 97 -15.26 -16.01 -1.58
CA ILE A 97 -14.32 -15.99 -2.70
C ILE A 97 -14.96 -15.51 -4.00
N TRP A 98 -14.17 -14.86 -4.84
CA TRP A 98 -14.55 -14.57 -6.22
C TRP A 98 -13.35 -14.69 -7.18
N ASN A 99 -13.62 -15.16 -8.40
CA ASN A 99 -12.69 -15.17 -9.52
C ASN A 99 -13.49 -15.06 -10.83
N PRO A 100 -12.96 -14.40 -11.87
CA PRO A 100 -13.64 -14.32 -13.17
C PRO A 100 -13.96 -15.70 -13.78
N ASN A 101 -13.09 -16.69 -13.56
CA ASN A 101 -13.36 -18.08 -13.90
C ASN A 101 -13.80 -18.85 -12.65
N ALA A 102 -15.10 -19.12 -12.54
CA ALA A 102 -15.69 -19.82 -11.40
C ALA A 102 -15.15 -21.25 -11.22
N GLU A 103 -14.65 -21.89 -12.29
CA GLU A 103 -14.15 -23.27 -12.23
C GLU A 103 -12.96 -23.44 -11.27
N ASN A 104 -12.17 -22.38 -11.09
CA ASN A 104 -11.04 -22.38 -10.16
C ASN A 104 -11.47 -22.48 -8.69
N GLY A 105 -12.73 -22.17 -8.38
CA GLY A 105 -13.26 -22.19 -7.02
C GLY A 105 -13.78 -23.55 -6.54
N PHE A 106 -14.05 -24.50 -7.44
CA PHE A 106 -14.75 -25.73 -7.07
C PHE A 106 -14.04 -26.55 -5.98
N LYS A 107 -12.71 -26.68 -6.07
CA LYS A 107 -11.92 -27.40 -5.06
C LYS A 107 -11.92 -26.71 -3.69
N LEU A 108 -12.16 -25.40 -3.65
CA LEU A 108 -12.19 -24.61 -2.42
C LEU A 108 -13.58 -24.59 -1.77
N VAL A 109 -14.64 -24.78 -2.57
CA VAL A 109 -16.00 -24.99 -2.04
C VAL A 109 -16.05 -26.26 -1.20
N ASP A 110 -15.43 -27.34 -1.67
CA ASP A 110 -15.33 -28.59 -0.90
C ASP A 110 -14.55 -28.40 0.41
N ALA A 111 -13.68 -27.39 0.47
CA ALA A 111 -12.92 -26.99 1.66
C ALA A 111 -13.63 -25.93 2.53
N GLY A 112 -14.87 -25.54 2.19
CA GLY A 112 -15.71 -24.65 3.00
C GLY A 112 -15.80 -23.20 2.52
N ALA A 113 -15.20 -22.84 1.39
CA ALA A 113 -15.30 -21.48 0.85
C ALA A 113 -16.68 -21.19 0.24
N GLN A 114 -17.15 -19.95 0.40
CA GLN A 114 -18.41 -19.46 -0.18
C GLN A 114 -18.14 -18.68 -1.47
N ILE A 115 -18.59 -19.19 -2.61
CA ILE A 115 -18.47 -18.47 -3.88
C ILE A 115 -19.47 -17.31 -3.93
N CYS A 116 -18.97 -16.11 -4.14
CA CYS A 116 -19.75 -14.92 -4.45
C CYS A 116 -19.86 -14.72 -5.99
N PRO A 117 -20.94 -14.11 -6.50
CA PRO A 117 -21.10 -13.88 -7.93
C PRO A 117 -20.29 -12.67 -8.45
N SER A 118 -19.89 -11.75 -7.58
CA SER A 118 -19.13 -10.55 -7.95
C SER A 118 -18.18 -10.08 -6.83
N PRO A 119 -17.15 -9.26 -7.15
CA PRO A 119 -16.30 -8.63 -6.14
C PRO A 119 -17.09 -7.81 -5.11
N SER A 120 -18.17 -7.14 -5.54
CA SER A 120 -19.02 -6.36 -4.63
C SER A 120 -19.70 -7.22 -3.55
N GLU A 121 -20.07 -8.46 -3.87
CA GLU A 121 -20.65 -9.40 -2.91
C GLU A 121 -19.58 -9.91 -1.93
N VAL A 122 -18.34 -10.15 -2.40
CA VAL A 122 -17.23 -10.49 -1.50
C VAL A 122 -17.02 -9.39 -0.46
N ILE A 123 -17.03 -8.12 -0.87
CA ILE A 123 -16.88 -6.97 0.03
C ILE A 123 -18.02 -6.90 1.06
N ARG A 124 -19.26 -7.17 0.63
CA ARG A 124 -20.42 -7.12 1.53
C ARG A 124 -20.43 -8.25 2.56
N ASN A 125 -19.93 -9.42 2.19
CA ASN A 125 -19.92 -10.62 3.04
C ASN A 125 -18.68 -10.75 3.93
N SER A 126 -17.71 -9.83 3.80
CA SER A 126 -16.41 -9.91 4.49
C SER A 126 -16.09 -8.63 5.25
N ASP A 127 -15.26 -8.73 6.28
CA ASP A 127 -14.71 -7.57 6.99
C ASP A 127 -13.39 -7.14 6.38
N ILE A 128 -12.57 -8.10 5.96
CA ILE A 128 -11.28 -7.89 5.30
C ILE A 128 -11.27 -8.68 4.00
N VAL A 129 -10.93 -8.04 2.89
CA VAL A 129 -10.82 -8.68 1.57
C VAL A 129 -9.38 -8.64 1.08
N PHE A 130 -8.81 -9.81 0.81
CA PHE A 130 -7.52 -9.96 0.16
C PHE A 130 -7.69 -10.05 -1.36
N SER A 131 -6.75 -9.47 -2.10
CA SER A 131 -6.62 -9.62 -3.55
C SER A 131 -5.27 -10.23 -3.90
N CYS A 132 -5.26 -11.30 -4.69
CA CYS A 132 -4.04 -11.92 -5.20
C CYS A 132 -4.25 -12.36 -6.67
N VAL A 133 -3.86 -11.50 -7.60
CA VAL A 133 -4.07 -11.68 -9.04
C VAL A 133 -2.78 -11.46 -9.83
N PRO A 134 -2.74 -11.78 -11.15
CA PRO A 134 -1.49 -11.75 -11.91
C PRO A 134 -0.83 -10.36 -12.09
N GLY A 135 -1.54 -9.27 -11.87
CA GLY A 135 -0.98 -7.94 -12.05
C GLY A 135 -1.95 -6.77 -11.92
N PRO A 136 -1.44 -5.53 -11.99
CA PRO A 136 -2.18 -4.30 -11.73
C PRO A 136 -3.40 -4.10 -12.64
N ASP A 137 -3.31 -4.45 -13.92
CA ASP A 137 -4.44 -4.30 -14.86
C ASP A 137 -5.63 -5.18 -14.46
N VAL A 138 -5.34 -6.39 -13.97
CA VAL A 138 -6.37 -7.30 -13.46
C VAL A 138 -7.00 -6.72 -12.21
N VAL A 139 -6.21 -6.16 -11.29
CA VAL A 139 -6.72 -5.46 -10.11
C VAL A 139 -7.69 -4.35 -10.50
N LYS A 140 -7.27 -3.45 -11.40
CA LYS A 140 -8.12 -2.35 -11.87
C LYS A 140 -9.43 -2.87 -12.49
N SER A 141 -9.37 -3.98 -13.24
CA SER A 141 -10.54 -4.52 -13.95
C SER A 141 -11.71 -4.91 -13.04
N PHE A 142 -11.45 -5.39 -11.82
CA PHE A 142 -12.52 -5.77 -10.88
C PHE A 142 -12.73 -4.74 -9.76
N VAL A 143 -11.74 -3.88 -9.48
CA VAL A 143 -11.92 -2.77 -8.56
C VAL A 143 -12.95 -1.79 -9.12
N TYR A 144 -12.77 -1.39 -10.38
CA TYR A 144 -13.60 -0.36 -11.06
C TYR A 144 -14.80 -0.93 -11.82
N LEU A 145 -15.08 -2.24 -11.70
CA LEU A 145 -16.24 -2.87 -12.34
C LEU A 145 -17.56 -2.32 -11.76
N ASP A 146 -18.63 -2.36 -12.55
CA ASP A 146 -19.98 -1.96 -12.11
C ASP A 146 -20.52 -2.81 -10.94
N GLU A 147 -20.10 -4.07 -10.84
CA GLU A 147 -20.29 -4.94 -9.67
C GLU A 147 -18.98 -5.18 -8.92
N GLY A 148 -18.08 -4.20 -8.98
CA GLY A 148 -16.71 -4.26 -8.46
C GLY A 148 -16.57 -3.89 -6.99
N VAL A 149 -15.32 -3.84 -6.54
CA VAL A 149 -14.95 -3.56 -5.15
C VAL A 149 -15.52 -2.23 -4.68
N LEU A 150 -15.36 -1.16 -5.48
CA LEU A 150 -15.81 0.19 -5.10
C LEU A 150 -17.34 0.26 -4.93
N GLN A 151 -18.07 -0.54 -5.68
CA GLN A 151 -19.54 -0.58 -5.62
C GLN A 151 -20.02 -1.33 -4.38
N GLY A 152 -19.31 -2.40 -3.98
CA GLY A 152 -19.52 -3.04 -2.68
C GLY A 152 -19.29 -2.07 -1.53
N LEU A 153 -18.18 -1.34 -1.54
CA LEU A 153 -17.81 -0.39 -0.48
C LEU A 153 -18.87 0.71 -0.29
N LYS A 154 -19.42 1.28 -1.38
CA LYS A 154 -20.49 2.30 -1.31
C LYS A 154 -21.73 1.88 -0.52
N THR A 155 -22.00 0.58 -0.45
CA THR A 155 -23.18 0.02 0.23
C THR A 155 -22.91 -0.36 1.69
N CYS A 156 -21.64 -0.33 2.12
CA CYS A 156 -21.21 -0.68 3.46
C CYS A 156 -21.11 0.56 4.36
N GLU A 157 -21.03 0.33 5.67
CA GLU A 157 -20.74 1.40 6.62
C GLU A 157 -19.32 1.95 6.39
N TYR A 158 -19.18 3.27 6.44
CA TYR A 158 -17.91 3.95 6.21
C TYR A 158 -16.87 3.53 7.25
N GLY A 159 -15.68 3.12 6.81
CA GLY A 159 -14.57 2.68 7.65
C GLY A 159 -14.66 1.21 8.10
N SER A 160 -15.73 0.49 7.76
CA SER A 160 -15.97 -0.87 8.26
C SER A 160 -15.24 -1.98 7.49
N LYS A 161 -14.76 -1.71 6.27
CA LYS A 161 -14.21 -2.73 5.37
C LYS A 161 -12.73 -2.51 5.10
N GLY A 162 -11.94 -3.57 5.17
CA GLY A 162 -10.54 -3.60 4.78
C GLY A 162 -10.32 -4.22 3.40
N TYR A 163 -9.43 -3.63 2.60
CA TYR A 163 -8.96 -4.19 1.35
C TYR A 163 -7.44 -4.30 1.37
N VAL A 164 -6.94 -5.53 1.24
CA VAL A 164 -5.53 -5.89 1.31
C VAL A 164 -5.05 -6.37 -0.06
N GLU A 165 -4.14 -5.63 -0.67
CA GLU A 165 -3.60 -5.97 -1.99
C GLU A 165 -2.30 -6.76 -1.86
N LEU A 166 -2.33 -8.04 -2.21
CA LEU A 166 -1.17 -8.93 -2.20
C LEU A 166 -0.43 -8.94 -3.55
N THR A 167 -1.08 -8.44 -4.60
CA THR A 167 -0.50 -8.43 -5.95
C THR A 167 0.69 -7.49 -6.03
N PHE A 168 1.78 -7.96 -6.61
CA PHE A 168 2.93 -7.11 -6.89
C PHE A 168 2.55 -6.01 -7.90
N MET A 169 2.64 -4.75 -7.46
CA MET A 169 2.35 -3.59 -8.30
C MET A 169 3.17 -2.35 -7.93
N ASP A 170 3.27 -1.43 -8.88
CA ASP A 170 3.98 -0.17 -8.72
C ASP A 170 3.27 0.78 -7.73
N THR A 171 4.03 1.73 -7.19
CA THR A 171 3.54 2.67 -6.16
C THR A 171 2.46 3.61 -6.69
N THR A 172 2.51 3.99 -7.97
CA THR A 172 1.53 4.90 -8.57
C THR A 172 0.18 4.20 -8.66
N THR A 173 0.14 3.00 -9.25
CA THR A 173 -1.09 2.20 -9.34
C THR A 173 -1.65 1.87 -7.97
N SER A 174 -0.81 1.48 -7.01
CA SER A 174 -1.27 1.20 -5.64
C SER A 174 -1.88 2.43 -4.97
N ARG A 175 -1.32 3.63 -5.20
CA ARG A 175 -1.87 4.88 -4.64
C ARG A 175 -3.22 5.22 -5.26
N GLU A 176 -3.36 5.09 -6.59
CA GLU A 176 -4.63 5.32 -7.28
C GLU A 176 -5.75 4.43 -6.70
N ILE A 177 -5.46 3.16 -6.49
CA ILE A 177 -6.43 2.20 -5.91
C ILE A 177 -6.72 2.55 -4.45
N ALA A 178 -5.70 2.89 -3.66
CA ALA A 178 -5.87 3.30 -2.27
C ALA A 178 -6.78 4.53 -2.15
N GLU A 179 -6.57 5.56 -2.98
CA GLU A 179 -7.40 6.77 -3.01
C GLU A 179 -8.85 6.44 -3.34
N ALA A 180 -9.10 5.59 -4.35
CA ALA A 180 -10.44 5.19 -4.73
C ALA A 180 -11.15 4.39 -3.63
N ILE A 181 -10.45 3.47 -2.97
CA ILE A 181 -11.00 2.65 -1.87
C ILE A 181 -11.32 3.53 -0.65
N ASN A 182 -10.38 4.39 -0.26
CA ASN A 182 -10.55 5.31 0.86
C ASN A 182 -11.70 6.31 0.61
N PHE A 183 -11.85 6.79 -0.62
CA PHE A 183 -12.96 7.68 -1.00
C PHE A 183 -14.34 7.05 -0.75
N TYR A 184 -14.47 5.74 -0.94
CA TYR A 184 -15.70 4.98 -0.65
C TYR A 184 -15.73 4.39 0.77
N GLY A 185 -14.84 4.82 1.65
CA GLY A 185 -14.82 4.44 3.06
C GLY A 185 -14.18 3.09 3.35
N GLY A 186 -13.51 2.45 2.40
CA GLY A 186 -12.68 1.28 2.69
C GLY A 186 -11.33 1.69 3.29
N LYS A 187 -10.73 0.82 4.09
CA LYS A 187 -9.31 0.91 4.50
C LYS A 187 -8.47 0.15 3.48
N TYR A 188 -7.35 0.73 3.04
CA TYR A 188 -6.43 0.10 2.10
C TYR A 188 -5.10 -0.27 2.75
N LEU A 189 -4.63 -1.48 2.50
CA LEU A 189 -3.29 -1.95 2.85
C LEU A 189 -2.63 -2.59 1.63
N LYS A 190 -1.45 -2.11 1.24
CA LYS A 190 -0.59 -2.82 0.30
C LYS A 190 0.20 -3.86 1.09
N ALA A 191 0.24 -5.10 0.65
CA ALA A 191 0.90 -6.20 1.35
C ALA A 191 1.58 -7.14 0.34
N ASN A 192 2.66 -6.67 -0.28
CA ASN A 192 3.37 -7.44 -1.30
C ASN A 192 3.91 -8.75 -0.71
N ILE A 193 3.59 -9.88 -1.35
CA ILE A 193 4.11 -11.19 -0.96
C ILE A 193 5.36 -11.56 -1.77
N TYR A 194 6.31 -12.21 -1.11
CA TYR A 194 7.55 -12.71 -1.71
C TYR A 194 7.77 -14.18 -1.32
N GLY A 195 8.19 -14.98 -2.29
CA GLY A 195 8.45 -16.41 -2.14
C GLY A 195 7.77 -17.24 -3.24
N SER A 196 8.29 -18.45 -3.48
CA SER A 196 7.67 -19.41 -4.40
C SER A 196 6.40 -20.06 -3.83
N GLU A 197 5.68 -20.77 -4.69
CA GLU A 197 4.55 -21.63 -4.30
C GLU A 197 4.93 -22.64 -3.21
N ARG A 198 6.14 -23.20 -3.27
CA ARG A 198 6.67 -24.09 -2.24
C ARG A 198 6.74 -23.39 -0.88
N LEU A 199 7.28 -22.17 -0.83
CA LEU A 199 7.33 -21.38 0.40
C LEU A 199 5.92 -21.01 0.90
N ALA A 200 4.97 -20.77 0.00
CA ALA A 200 3.57 -20.59 0.38
C ALA A 200 2.95 -21.84 1.01
N GLU A 201 3.22 -23.03 0.46
CA GLU A 201 2.77 -24.30 1.06
C GLU A 201 3.38 -24.52 2.46
N GLU A 202 4.64 -24.14 2.63
CA GLU A 202 5.39 -24.21 3.89
C GLU A 202 5.02 -23.12 4.91
N ARG A 203 4.18 -22.14 4.55
CA ARG A 203 3.83 -20.94 5.34
C ARG A 203 5.04 -20.04 5.64
N SER A 204 6.00 -20.02 4.73
CA SER A 204 7.26 -19.27 4.83
C SER A 204 7.35 -18.14 3.82
N LEU A 205 6.21 -17.52 3.48
CA LEU A 205 6.22 -16.28 2.69
C LEU A 205 6.77 -15.12 3.54
N LEU A 206 7.30 -14.13 2.83
CA LEU A 206 7.57 -12.80 3.35
C LEU A 206 6.48 -11.85 2.86
N ILE A 207 5.93 -11.04 3.76
CA ILE A 207 4.95 -10.00 3.43
C ILE A 207 5.50 -8.63 3.79
N LEU A 208 5.50 -7.72 2.81
CA LEU A 208 5.90 -6.33 2.98
C LEU A 208 4.68 -5.42 2.89
N CYS A 209 4.27 -4.90 4.04
CA CYS A 209 3.06 -4.14 4.25
C CYS A 209 3.30 -2.63 4.32
N SER A 210 2.42 -1.84 3.74
CA SER A 210 2.37 -0.40 3.92
C SER A 210 0.98 0.18 3.64
N GLY A 211 0.60 1.23 4.38
CA GLY A 211 -0.72 1.87 4.23
C GLY A 211 -1.40 2.12 5.56
N ASN A 212 -2.60 1.56 5.74
CA ASN A 212 -3.38 1.74 6.97
C ASN A 212 -2.86 0.81 8.09
N LEU A 213 -2.37 1.39 9.19
CA LEU A 213 -1.78 0.64 10.32
C LEU A 213 -2.82 -0.20 11.07
N GLU A 214 -4.02 0.34 11.31
CA GLU A 214 -5.09 -0.37 12.00
C GLU A 214 -5.51 -1.64 11.23
N LEU A 215 -5.64 -1.53 9.89
CA LEU A 215 -5.91 -2.69 9.03
C LEU A 215 -4.75 -3.68 9.03
N PHE A 216 -3.50 -3.22 9.16
CA PHE A 216 -2.34 -4.11 9.29
C PHE A 216 -2.42 -4.94 10.57
N GLU A 217 -2.66 -4.30 11.71
CA GLU A 217 -2.84 -4.94 13.01
C GLU A 217 -4.01 -5.94 12.96
N ASP A 218 -5.12 -5.54 12.35
CA ASP A 218 -6.29 -6.40 12.11
C ASP A 218 -6.00 -7.64 11.26
N CYS A 219 -4.98 -7.59 10.39
CA CYS A 219 -4.61 -8.68 9.48
C CYS A 219 -3.53 -9.61 10.04
N GLU A 220 -2.91 -9.29 11.17
CA GLU A 220 -1.74 -10.01 11.67
C GLU A 220 -2.00 -11.52 11.80
N ASN A 221 -3.11 -11.89 12.46
CA ASN A 221 -3.53 -13.28 12.61
C ASN A 221 -3.87 -13.97 11.28
N CYS A 222 -4.23 -13.23 10.23
CA CYS A 222 -4.45 -13.79 8.90
C CYS A 222 -3.11 -14.04 8.21
N PHE A 223 -2.18 -13.10 8.27
CA PHE A 223 -0.87 -13.20 7.64
C PHE A 223 -0.07 -14.38 8.17
N THR A 224 -0.07 -14.61 9.49
CA THR A 224 0.67 -15.72 10.12
C THR A 224 0.18 -17.10 9.69
N THR A 225 -1.00 -17.22 9.06
CA THR A 225 -1.48 -18.51 8.54
C THR A 225 -0.72 -18.98 7.30
N PHE A 226 -0.09 -18.07 6.55
CA PHE A 226 0.57 -18.38 5.28
C PHE A 226 1.95 -17.72 5.11
N SER A 227 2.45 -17.02 6.13
CA SER A 227 3.75 -16.34 6.11
C SER A 227 4.51 -16.54 7.41
N GLU A 228 5.83 -16.47 7.31
CA GLU A 228 6.76 -16.55 8.44
C GLU A 228 7.24 -15.16 8.85
N PHE A 229 7.39 -14.26 7.86
CA PHE A 229 7.84 -12.89 8.10
C PHE A 229 6.83 -11.89 7.56
N VAL A 230 6.43 -10.96 8.42
CA VAL A 230 5.55 -9.84 8.07
C VAL A 230 6.22 -8.56 8.54
N CYS A 231 6.38 -7.58 7.65
CA CYS A 231 7.01 -6.31 7.97
C CYS A 231 6.13 -5.15 7.54
N TYR A 232 5.96 -4.16 8.42
CA TYR A 232 5.22 -2.93 8.11
C TYR A 232 6.18 -1.75 7.93
N SER A 233 5.96 -0.93 6.89
CA SER A 233 6.68 0.32 6.68
C SER A 233 5.73 1.49 6.47
N SER A 234 5.87 2.52 7.30
CA SER A 234 5.13 3.78 7.17
C SER A 234 5.57 4.64 5.98
N ARG A 235 6.74 4.36 5.38
CA ARG A 235 7.35 5.18 4.32
C ARG A 235 7.31 4.56 2.93
N ASN A 236 6.65 3.41 2.75
CA ASN A 236 6.72 2.59 1.52
C ASN A 236 8.16 2.19 1.12
N THR A 237 9.12 2.31 2.03
CA THR A 237 10.53 1.95 1.82
C THR A 237 10.96 1.02 2.94
N PHE A 238 11.51 -0.14 2.59
CA PHE A 238 12.03 -1.10 3.56
C PHE A 238 13.55 -0.99 3.58
N PRO A 239 14.17 -0.74 4.75
CA PRO A 239 15.63 -0.72 4.84
C PRO A 239 16.15 -2.13 4.54
N PRO A 240 17.03 -2.31 3.55
CA PRO A 240 17.46 -3.64 3.12
C PRO A 240 18.18 -4.41 4.24
N ASN A 241 18.85 -3.74 5.15
CA ASN A 241 19.72 -4.42 6.13
C ASN A 241 18.95 -5.19 7.22
N ILE A 242 17.79 -4.70 7.67
CA ILE A 242 17.03 -5.33 8.76
C ILE A 242 16.38 -6.64 8.30
N LEU A 243 16.08 -6.74 7.01
CA LEU A 243 15.41 -7.91 6.45
C LEU A 243 16.40 -9.04 6.13
N MET A 244 17.64 -8.75 5.77
CA MET A 244 18.50 -9.73 5.06
C MET A 244 19.11 -10.82 5.95
N ASP A 245 19.30 -10.56 7.24
CA ASP A 245 20.04 -11.47 8.13
C ASP A 245 19.22 -12.71 8.54
N ASN A 246 17.88 -12.60 8.51
CA ASN A 246 16.96 -13.67 8.88
C ASN A 246 16.29 -14.37 7.68
N LEU A 247 16.50 -13.87 6.46
CA LEU A 247 15.87 -14.44 5.27
C LEU A 247 16.71 -15.57 4.69
N ASN A 248 16.02 -16.65 4.32
CA ASN A 248 16.61 -17.71 3.51
C ASN A 248 17.02 -17.17 2.11
N GLY A 249 17.88 -17.92 1.41
CA GLY A 249 18.48 -17.45 0.15
C GLY A 249 17.45 -17.07 -0.94
N GLU A 250 16.30 -17.74 -0.99
CA GLU A 250 15.25 -17.44 -1.97
C GLU A 250 14.56 -16.10 -1.68
N LEU A 251 14.18 -15.86 -0.42
CA LEU A 251 13.54 -14.62 0.01
C LEU A 251 14.51 -13.43 -0.03
N ARG A 252 15.77 -13.67 0.34
CA ARG A 252 16.83 -12.66 0.31
C ARG A 252 17.04 -12.11 -1.10
N GLU A 253 17.12 -13.00 -2.09
CA GLU A 253 17.22 -12.63 -3.51
C GLU A 253 15.99 -11.89 -4.02
N ALA A 254 14.80 -12.26 -3.55
CA ALA A 254 13.56 -11.59 -3.93
C ALA A 254 13.53 -10.13 -3.42
N VAL A 255 14.03 -9.88 -2.21
CA VAL A 255 14.07 -8.55 -1.59
C VAL A 255 15.13 -7.65 -2.23
N LEU A 256 16.30 -8.21 -2.60
CA LEU A 256 17.37 -7.46 -3.26
C LEU A 256 16.97 -6.87 -4.63
N ARG A 257 15.85 -7.33 -5.21
CA ARG A 257 15.35 -6.88 -6.51
C ARG A 257 14.33 -5.75 -6.43
N ILE A 258 13.91 -5.35 -5.23
CA ILE A 258 12.97 -4.25 -4.96
C ILE A 258 13.73 -2.93 -4.97
#